data_AF-A0A1L5KTU0-F1
#
_entry.id   AF-A0A1L5KTU0-F1
#
_cell.length_a   1.000
_cell.length_b   1.000
_cell.length_c   1.000
_cell.angle_alpha   90.00
_cell.angle_beta   90.00
_cell.angle_gamma   90.00
#
_symmetry.space_group_name_H-M   'P 1'
#
loop_
_entity.id
_entity.type
_entity.pdbx_description
1 polymer ?
#
loop_
_entity_poly.entity_id
_entity_poly.type
_entity_poly.pdbx_seq_one_letter_code
_entity_poly.pdbx_strand_id
1 'polypeptide(L)'
;MKHICCIILCFCTSIGSYAQNFADYFQNKTLRVDYIFTGDATQQAIYLDELSQLPTWAGRQHHLSELPLEGNGQIIVKDLASKQCIYQTSFSSLFQEWLSTDEAKETAKGFENTFLLPYPKQPVEVEVTLYSPRKKTMATYKHIVRPDDILIHKRGVSHITPHRYMLQSGNEKACIDVAILAEGYTEKEMDVF
;
A
#
# COMPACT_ATOMS: atom_id res chain seq x y z
N MET A 1 44.00 14.05 -29.27
CA MET A 1 43.49 12.78 -28.70
C MET A 1 42.94 12.92 -27.28
N LYS A 2 43.54 13.73 -26.37
CA LYS A 2 43.00 13.95 -25.01
C LYS A 2 41.63 14.65 -24.97
N HIS A 3 41.37 15.62 -25.85
CA HIS A 3 40.09 16.35 -25.90
C HIS A 3 38.90 15.51 -26.41
N ILE A 4 39.17 14.52 -27.28
CA ILE A 4 38.13 13.62 -27.83
C ILE A 4 37.67 12.61 -26.76
N CYS A 5 38.59 12.21 -25.88
CA CYS A 5 38.28 11.31 -24.75
C CYS A 5 37.34 11.96 -23.72
N CYS A 6 37.45 13.29 -23.50
CA CYS A 6 36.59 14.01 -22.55
C CYS A 6 35.14 14.19 -23.04
N ILE A 7 34.91 14.28 -24.35
CA ILE A 7 33.56 14.47 -24.92
C ILE A 7 32.75 13.15 -24.84
N ILE A 8 33.40 12.01 -25.04
CA ILE A 8 32.76 10.69 -24.91
C ILE A 8 32.39 10.40 -23.44
N LEU A 9 33.20 10.87 -22.48
CA LEU A 9 32.92 10.68 -21.05
C LEU A 9 31.73 11.52 -20.54
N CYS A 10 31.45 12.68 -21.16
CA CYS A 10 30.27 13.50 -20.84
C CYS A 10 28.95 12.97 -21.44
N PHE A 11 29.00 12.12 -22.47
CA PHE A 11 27.78 11.54 -23.07
C PHE A 11 27.29 10.29 -22.32
N CYS A 12 28.14 9.64 -21.51
CA CYS A 12 27.77 8.47 -20.72
C CYS A 12 27.07 8.81 -19.39
N THR A 13 27.03 10.09 -18.97
CA THR A 13 26.36 10.51 -17.72
C THR A 13 24.90 10.92 -17.90
N SER A 14 24.37 10.92 -19.13
CA SER A 14 22.94 11.13 -19.40
C SER A 14 22.14 9.83 -19.38
N ILE A 15 22.44 8.92 -18.44
CA ILE A 15 21.47 7.89 -18.07
C ILE A 15 20.38 8.65 -17.33
N GLY A 16 19.32 9.01 -18.05
CA GLY A 16 18.20 9.75 -17.50
C GLY A 16 17.71 9.07 -16.23
N SER A 17 17.70 9.82 -15.13
CA SER A 17 16.98 9.42 -13.93
C SER A 17 15.50 9.39 -14.31
N TYR A 18 14.99 8.22 -14.69
CA TYR A 18 13.57 8.01 -14.98
C TYR A 18 12.82 8.07 -13.65
N ALA A 19 12.47 9.28 -13.23
CA ALA A 19 11.52 9.46 -12.15
C ALA A 19 10.15 8.99 -12.66
N GLN A 20 9.62 7.92 -12.06
CA GLN A 20 8.29 7.41 -12.39
C GLN A 20 7.25 8.51 -12.13
N ASN A 21 6.47 8.87 -13.14
CA ASN A 21 5.35 9.79 -12.97
C ASN A 21 4.12 9.00 -12.50
N PHE A 22 3.43 9.50 -11.48
CA PHE A 22 2.18 8.91 -10.99
C PHE A 22 1.17 8.67 -12.11
N ALA A 23 1.03 9.65 -13.01
CA ALA A 23 0.05 9.60 -14.09
C ALA A 23 0.36 8.55 -15.16
N ASP A 24 1.54 7.95 -15.19
CA ASP A 24 1.86 6.92 -16.19
C ASP A 24 1.03 5.65 -15.94
N TYR A 25 0.86 5.27 -14.67
CA TYR A 25 0.21 4.00 -14.29
C TYR A 25 -1.07 4.18 -13.49
N PHE A 26 -1.29 5.32 -12.84
CA PHE A 26 -2.33 5.46 -11.82
C PHE A 26 -3.37 6.53 -12.14
N GLN A 27 -4.59 6.28 -11.66
CA GLN A 27 -5.69 7.24 -11.59
C GLN A 27 -5.66 7.91 -10.21
N ASN A 28 -6.19 9.14 -10.09
CA ASN A 28 -6.30 9.83 -8.80
C ASN A 28 -7.46 9.25 -7.94
N LYS A 29 -7.38 7.96 -7.63
CA LYS A 29 -8.31 7.15 -6.84
C LYS A 29 -7.48 6.14 -6.05
N THR A 30 -8.05 5.54 -5.01
CA THR A 30 -7.37 4.50 -4.22
C THR A 30 -7.94 3.13 -4.52
N LEU A 31 -7.07 2.16 -4.78
CA LEU A 31 -7.36 0.74 -4.64
C LEU A 31 -7.10 0.34 -3.19
N ARG A 32 -8.17 0.17 -2.42
CA ARG A 32 -8.11 -0.42 -1.08
C ARG A 32 -8.17 -1.95 -1.24
N VAL A 33 -7.26 -2.65 -0.58
CA VAL A 33 -7.22 -4.11 -0.59
C VAL A 33 -7.28 -4.62 0.84
N ASP A 34 -8.28 -5.43 1.11
CA ASP A 34 -8.48 -6.08 2.40
C ASP A 34 -8.00 -7.53 2.29
N TYR A 35 -7.13 -7.94 3.21
CA TYR A 35 -6.61 -9.30 3.30
C TYR A 35 -6.93 -9.92 4.64
N ILE A 36 -6.98 -11.24 4.67
CA ILE A 36 -6.96 -12.03 5.90
C ILE A 36 -5.57 -12.67 6.01
N PHE A 37 -4.80 -12.26 7.00
CA PHE A 37 -3.57 -12.95 7.38
C PHE A 37 -3.93 -14.07 8.33
N THR A 38 -3.59 -15.29 7.97
CA THR A 38 -3.99 -16.49 8.69
C THR A 38 -2.78 -17.28 9.13
N GLY A 39 -2.89 -18.00 10.24
CA GLY A 39 -1.88 -18.96 10.63
C GLY A 39 -1.81 -19.19 12.12
N ASP A 40 -0.70 -19.81 12.51
CA ASP A 40 -0.28 -20.12 13.87
C ASP A 40 1.24 -19.89 13.96
N ALA A 41 1.87 -20.25 15.08
CA ALA A 41 3.31 -20.06 15.30
C ALA A 41 4.21 -20.81 14.30
N THR A 42 3.69 -21.80 13.58
CA THR A 42 4.45 -22.68 12.67
C THR A 42 4.23 -22.38 11.20
N GLN A 43 3.04 -21.93 10.81
CA GLN A 43 2.69 -21.67 9.41
C GLN A 43 1.83 -20.41 9.26
N GLN A 44 2.03 -19.69 8.17
CA GLN A 44 1.29 -18.46 7.85
C GLN A 44 0.88 -18.45 6.39
N ALA A 45 -0.27 -17.84 6.11
CA ALA A 45 -0.81 -17.65 4.77
C ALA A 45 -1.54 -16.30 4.68
N ILE A 46 -1.77 -15.85 3.45
CA ILE A 46 -2.43 -14.58 3.14
C ILE A 46 -3.49 -14.88 2.09
N TYR A 47 -4.71 -14.40 2.32
CA TYR A 47 -5.83 -14.54 1.40
C TYR A 47 -6.46 -13.17 1.14
N LEU A 48 -6.90 -12.94 -0.10
CA LEU A 48 -7.68 -11.75 -0.45
C LEU A 48 -9.09 -11.88 0.14
N ASP A 49 -9.56 -10.82 0.80
CA ASP A 49 -10.95 -10.68 1.25
C ASP A 49 -11.75 -9.92 0.19
N GLU A 50 -11.54 -8.60 0.08
CA GLU A 50 -12.28 -7.72 -0.83
C GLU A 50 -11.36 -6.66 -1.46
N LEU A 51 -11.72 -6.24 -2.67
CA LEU A 51 -11.18 -5.06 -3.34
C LEU A 51 -12.18 -3.91 -3.27
N SER A 52 -11.70 -2.72 -2.93
CA SER A 52 -12.52 -1.51 -2.85
C SER A 52 -11.87 -0.34 -3.59
N GLN A 53 -12.69 0.59 -4.10
CA GLN A 53 -12.26 1.85 -4.69
C GLN A 53 -12.68 3.04 -3.83
N LEU A 54 -11.73 3.92 -3.47
CA LEU A 54 -12.01 5.22 -2.84
C LEU A 54 -11.88 6.35 -3.89
N PRO A 55 -12.60 7.48 -3.71
CA PRO A 55 -12.76 8.50 -4.75
C PRO A 55 -11.48 9.28 -5.09
N THR A 56 -10.52 9.36 -4.17
CA THR A 56 -9.25 10.10 -4.36
C THR A 56 -8.05 9.24 -3.93
N TRP A 57 -6.85 9.64 -4.31
CA TRP A 57 -5.58 9.11 -3.78
C TRP A 57 -4.91 10.17 -2.93
N ALA A 58 -4.80 9.90 -1.62
CA ALA A 58 -4.16 10.78 -0.63
C ALA A 58 -2.72 10.35 -0.29
N GLY A 59 -2.18 9.35 -0.99
CA GLY A 59 -0.82 8.90 -0.78
C GLY A 59 0.18 9.65 -1.66
N ARG A 60 1.43 9.19 -1.60
CA ARG A 60 2.55 9.85 -2.29
C ARG A 60 2.38 9.88 -3.82
N GLN A 61 2.94 10.93 -4.42
CA GLN A 61 3.03 11.14 -5.88
C GLN A 61 4.42 10.81 -6.45
N HIS A 62 5.42 10.64 -5.57
CA HIS A 62 6.83 10.40 -5.90
C HIS A 62 7.39 9.24 -5.08
N HIS A 63 8.61 8.78 -5.40
CA HIS A 63 9.24 7.60 -4.77
C HIS A 63 8.30 6.37 -4.78
N LEU A 64 7.59 6.18 -5.90
CA LEU A 64 6.50 5.20 -6.02
C LEU A 64 7.04 3.77 -5.92
N SER A 65 8.17 3.45 -6.54
CA SER A 65 8.78 2.12 -6.50
C SER A 65 9.83 1.94 -5.39
N GLU A 66 9.77 2.76 -4.33
CA GLU A 66 10.76 2.79 -3.24
C GLU A 66 10.08 2.61 -1.88
N LEU A 67 10.86 2.17 -0.88
CA LEU A 67 10.42 2.01 0.49
C LEU A 67 11.23 2.92 1.42
N PRO A 68 10.58 3.71 2.30
CA PRO A 68 11.30 4.47 3.31
C PRO A 68 11.89 3.59 4.41
N LEU A 69 11.28 2.41 4.66
CA LEU A 69 11.70 1.41 5.64
C LEU A 69 11.37 0.01 5.12
N GLU A 70 12.08 -1.02 5.59
CA GLU A 70 11.80 -2.39 5.16
C GLU A 70 10.43 -2.89 5.68
N GLY A 71 10.08 -2.55 6.92
CA GLY A 71 8.92 -3.12 7.62
C GLY A 71 9.07 -4.62 7.92
N ASN A 72 8.05 -5.19 8.58
CA ASN A 72 7.90 -6.63 8.75
C ASN A 72 6.98 -7.25 7.67
N GLY A 73 6.35 -6.43 6.85
CA GLY A 73 5.61 -6.83 5.67
C GLY A 73 5.74 -5.79 4.56
N GLN A 74 5.64 -6.23 3.32
CA GLN A 74 5.74 -5.39 2.13
C GLN A 74 4.64 -5.73 1.13
N ILE A 75 4.16 -4.70 0.43
CA ILE A 75 3.33 -4.84 -0.76
C ILE A 75 4.07 -4.25 -1.94
N ILE A 76 4.20 -5.04 -2.99
CA ILE A 76 4.79 -4.64 -4.26
C ILE A 76 3.71 -4.73 -5.33
N VAL A 77 3.51 -3.66 -6.08
CA VAL A 77 2.59 -3.59 -7.21
C VAL A 77 3.41 -3.53 -8.49
N LYS A 78 3.14 -4.46 -9.40
CA LYS A 78 3.79 -4.53 -10.71
C LYS A 78 2.77 -4.34 -11.81
N ASP A 79 3.11 -3.57 -12.83
CA ASP A 79 2.35 -3.54 -14.07
C ASP A 79 2.30 -4.97 -14.66
N LEU A 80 1.10 -5.45 -15.05
CA LEU A 80 0.96 -6.85 -15.42
C LEU A 80 1.69 -7.20 -16.72
N ALA A 81 1.73 -6.27 -17.68
CA ALA A 81 2.30 -6.49 -19.00
C ALA A 81 3.82 -6.47 -18.98
N SER A 82 4.41 -5.44 -18.37
CA SER A 82 5.87 -5.25 -18.31
C SER A 82 6.54 -5.91 -17.10
N LYS A 83 5.78 -6.26 -16.06
CA LYS A 83 6.27 -6.71 -14.75
C LYS A 83 7.13 -5.66 -14.01
N GLN A 84 7.14 -4.42 -14.50
CA GLN A 84 7.81 -3.31 -13.84
C GLN A 84 7.15 -3.02 -12.48
N CYS A 85 7.97 -2.85 -11.44
CA CYS A 85 7.50 -2.37 -10.16
C CYS A 85 7.06 -0.90 -10.27
N ILE A 86 5.79 -0.64 -9.96
CA ILE A 86 5.16 0.68 -10.12
C ILE A 86 4.67 1.26 -8.79
N TYR A 87 4.56 0.46 -7.72
CA TYR A 87 4.32 0.97 -6.37
C TYR A 87 4.85 0.02 -5.30
N GLN A 88 5.35 0.53 -4.18
CA GLN A 88 5.74 -0.26 -3.01
C GLN A 88 5.19 0.34 -1.71
N THR A 89 4.90 -0.47 -0.70
CA THR A 89 4.68 0.04 0.65
C THR A 89 5.06 -1.01 1.67
N SER A 90 5.50 -0.58 2.85
CA SER A 90 5.95 -1.43 3.94
C SER A 90 5.09 -1.21 5.18
N PHE A 91 4.94 -2.22 6.01
CA PHE A 91 4.12 -2.18 7.22
C PHE A 91 4.62 -3.15 8.29
N SER A 92 3.97 -3.13 9.45
CA SER A 92 3.93 -4.22 10.42
C SER A 92 2.45 -4.47 10.76
N SER A 93 2.13 -5.58 11.43
CA SER A 93 0.75 -5.96 11.71
C SER A 93 0.57 -6.52 13.11
N LEU A 94 -0.63 -6.35 13.67
CA LEU A 94 -1.03 -6.99 14.93
C LEU A 94 -0.96 -8.52 14.83
N PHE A 95 -1.23 -9.09 13.64
CA PHE A 95 -1.04 -10.52 13.37
C PHE A 95 0.39 -10.97 13.68
N GLN A 96 1.41 -10.22 13.26
CA GLN A 96 2.80 -10.59 13.50
C GLN A 96 3.21 -10.49 14.98
N GLU A 97 2.58 -9.59 15.75
CA GLU A 97 2.73 -9.60 17.21
C GLU A 97 2.08 -10.85 17.81
N TRP A 98 0.85 -11.16 17.40
CA TRP A 98 0.09 -12.32 17.87
C TRP A 98 0.81 -13.65 17.63
N LEU A 99 1.55 -13.80 16.53
CA LEU A 99 2.35 -15.01 16.24
C LEU A 99 3.38 -15.37 17.31
N SER A 100 3.77 -14.42 18.16
CA SER A 100 4.70 -14.64 19.27
C SER A 100 4.03 -15.05 20.58
N THR A 101 2.70 -15.05 20.63
CA THR A 101 1.92 -15.37 21.84
C THR A 101 1.79 -16.87 22.08
N ASP A 102 1.42 -17.27 23.30
CA ASP A 102 1.14 -18.68 23.61
C ASP A 102 -0.08 -19.20 22.84
N GLU A 103 -1.09 -18.36 22.61
CA GLU A 103 -2.29 -18.74 21.87
C GLU A 103 -1.95 -19.21 20.44
N ALA A 104 -1.02 -18.53 19.77
CA ALA A 104 -0.59 -18.89 18.43
C ALA A 104 0.11 -20.27 18.36
N LYS A 105 0.57 -20.83 19.49
CA LYS A 105 1.14 -22.19 19.53
C LYS A 105 0.06 -23.28 19.49
N GLU A 106 -1.17 -22.92 19.84
CA GLU A 106 -2.26 -23.89 20.02
C GLU A 106 -3.38 -23.72 19.00
N THR A 107 -3.66 -22.49 18.57
CA THR A 107 -4.84 -22.18 17.75
C THR A 107 -4.48 -21.31 16.55
N ALA A 108 -4.78 -21.80 15.35
CA ALA A 108 -4.69 -20.99 14.14
C ALA A 108 -5.84 -19.97 14.06
N LYS A 109 -5.53 -18.73 13.67
CA LYS A 109 -6.48 -17.62 13.55
C LYS A 109 -6.34 -16.87 12.24
N GLY A 110 -7.33 -16.04 11.92
CA GLY A 110 -7.33 -15.06 10.83
C GLY A 110 -7.45 -13.63 11.37
N PHE A 111 -6.74 -12.69 10.75
CA PHE A 111 -6.72 -11.27 11.09
C PHE A 111 -6.93 -10.39 9.86
N GLU A 112 -7.83 -9.42 9.97
CA GLU A 112 -8.09 -8.42 8.93
C GLU A 112 -6.90 -7.45 8.81
N ASN A 113 -6.46 -7.21 7.58
CA ASN A 113 -5.37 -6.29 7.25
C ASN A 113 -5.70 -5.51 5.98
N THR A 114 -5.87 -4.20 6.10
CA THR A 114 -6.24 -3.30 5.02
C THR A 114 -5.05 -2.47 4.55
N PHE A 115 -4.90 -2.33 3.23
CA PHE A 115 -3.86 -1.51 2.63
C PHE A 115 -4.40 -0.62 1.51
N LEU A 116 -3.80 0.56 1.36
CA LEU A 116 -4.17 1.56 0.36
C LEU A 116 -3.09 1.65 -0.72
N LEU A 117 -3.50 1.42 -1.97
CA LEU A 117 -2.66 1.45 -3.15
C LEU A 117 -3.22 2.48 -4.14
N PRO A 118 -2.39 3.13 -4.98
CA PRO A 118 -2.91 4.00 -6.03
C PRO A 118 -3.68 3.16 -7.07
N TYR A 119 -4.85 3.63 -7.49
CA TYR A 119 -5.72 2.86 -8.38
C TYR A 119 -5.13 2.76 -9.78
N PRO A 120 -4.92 1.56 -10.35
CA PRO A 120 -4.20 1.43 -11.61
C PRO A 120 -5.07 1.74 -12.83
N LYS A 121 -4.43 2.16 -13.92
CA LYS A 121 -5.06 2.35 -15.24
C LYS A 121 -5.19 1.04 -16.02
N GLN A 122 -4.28 0.11 -15.79
CA GLN A 122 -4.18 -1.19 -16.47
C GLN A 122 -4.11 -2.32 -15.43
N PRO A 123 -4.29 -3.59 -15.82
CA PRO A 123 -4.14 -4.71 -14.90
C PRO A 123 -2.77 -4.71 -14.21
N VAL A 124 -2.75 -5.07 -12.93
CA VAL A 124 -1.53 -5.16 -12.11
C VAL A 124 -1.45 -6.49 -11.37
N GLU A 125 -0.24 -6.92 -11.06
CA GLU A 125 0.04 -8.01 -10.12
C GLU A 125 0.41 -7.38 -8.78
N VAL A 126 -0.34 -7.71 -7.73
CA VAL A 126 -0.08 -7.26 -6.36
C VAL A 126 0.52 -8.43 -5.58
N GLU A 127 1.68 -8.21 -4.99
CA GLU A 127 2.45 -9.18 -4.21
C GLU A 127 2.57 -8.69 -2.77
N VAL A 128 2.02 -9.45 -1.82
CA VAL A 128 2.18 -9.20 -0.38
C VAL A 128 3.17 -10.22 0.17
N THR A 129 4.13 -9.75 0.97
CA THR A 129 5.10 -10.62 1.64
C THR A 129 5.19 -10.26 3.12
N LEU A 130 5.16 -11.28 3.99
CA LEU A 130 5.43 -11.15 5.43
C LEU A 130 6.82 -11.69 5.74
N TYR A 131 7.54 -10.99 6.61
CA TYR A 131 8.88 -11.34 7.05
C TYR A 131 8.92 -11.60 8.55
N SER A 132 9.78 -12.53 8.94
CA SER A 132 10.13 -12.79 10.33
C SER A 132 11.09 -11.72 10.87
N PRO A 133 11.30 -11.64 12.20
CA PRO A 133 12.33 -10.77 12.79
C PRO A 133 13.76 -11.04 12.27
N ARG A 134 13.99 -12.21 11.65
CA ARG A 134 15.26 -12.58 10.98
C ARG A 134 15.27 -12.23 9.50
N LYS A 135 14.33 -11.42 9.02
CA LYS A 135 14.13 -11.02 7.62
C LYS A 135 13.91 -12.19 6.64
N LYS A 136 13.51 -13.36 7.14
CA LYS A 136 13.10 -14.49 6.29
C LYS A 136 11.64 -14.36 5.92
N THR A 137 11.30 -14.64 4.67
CA THR A 137 9.91 -14.74 4.20
C THR A 137 9.16 -15.81 5.00
N MET A 138 8.01 -15.42 5.54
CA MET A 138 7.08 -16.29 6.26
C MET A 138 5.92 -16.71 5.36
N ALA A 139 5.30 -15.73 4.69
CA ALA A 139 4.22 -15.94 3.75
C ALA A 139 4.35 -14.98 2.57
N THR A 140 3.89 -15.41 1.39
CA THR A 140 3.78 -14.57 0.21
C THR A 140 2.48 -14.88 -0.52
N TYR A 141 1.86 -13.86 -1.10
CA TYR A 141 0.64 -13.99 -1.87
C TYR A 141 0.67 -13.06 -3.07
N LYS A 142 0.25 -13.58 -4.23
CA LYS A 142 0.16 -12.85 -5.48
C LYS A 142 -1.24 -12.96 -6.03
N HIS A 143 -1.79 -11.84 -6.47
CA HIS A 143 -3.06 -11.81 -7.20
C HIS A 143 -3.04 -10.72 -8.27
N ILE A 144 -3.92 -10.88 -9.25
CA ILE A 144 -4.06 -9.92 -10.35
C ILE A 144 -5.29 -9.07 -10.09
N VAL A 145 -5.12 -7.75 -10.12
CA VAL A 145 -6.22 -6.80 -10.08
C VAL A 145 -6.44 -6.25 -11.48
N ARG A 146 -7.66 -6.39 -12.00
CA ARG A 146 -8.09 -5.75 -13.25
C ARG A 146 -8.95 -4.54 -12.89
N PRO A 147 -8.59 -3.30 -13.29
CA PRO A 147 -9.24 -2.09 -12.82
C PRO A 147 -10.70 -1.91 -13.28
N ASP A 148 -11.12 -2.73 -14.23
CA ASP A 148 -12.47 -2.83 -14.80
C ASP A 148 -13.32 -3.95 -14.18
N ASP A 149 -12.80 -4.68 -13.19
CA ASP A 149 -13.57 -5.68 -12.45
C ASP A 149 -14.75 -5.00 -11.70
N ILE A 150 -15.96 -5.45 -12.03
CA ILE A 150 -17.21 -4.92 -11.50
C ILE A 150 -17.41 -5.23 -10.02
N LEU A 151 -16.68 -6.21 -9.48
CA LEU A 151 -16.73 -6.58 -8.07
C LEU A 151 -15.84 -5.69 -7.19
N ILE A 152 -15.07 -4.77 -7.76
CA ILE A 152 -14.35 -3.75 -6.99
C ILE A 152 -15.38 -2.79 -6.37
N HIS A 153 -15.55 -2.89 -5.06
CA HIS A 153 -16.59 -2.18 -4.32
C HIS A 153 -16.30 -0.68 -4.25
N LYS A 154 -17.18 0.14 -4.82
CA LYS A 154 -17.06 1.61 -4.73
C LYS A 154 -17.49 2.10 -3.35
N ARG A 155 -16.56 2.71 -2.60
CA ARG A 155 -16.79 3.26 -1.25
C ARG A 155 -16.51 4.76 -1.21
N GLY A 156 -16.99 5.44 -0.18
CA GLY A 156 -16.73 6.87 0.03
C GLY A 156 -17.44 7.81 -0.96
N VAL A 157 -18.52 7.35 -1.61
CA VAL A 157 -19.31 8.15 -2.57
C VAL A 157 -20.63 8.68 -1.97
N SER A 158 -21.07 8.11 -0.86
CA SER A 158 -22.30 8.44 -0.15
C SER A 158 -22.11 8.16 1.34
N HIS A 159 -22.90 8.82 2.20
CA HIS A 159 -22.86 8.63 3.65
C HIS A 159 -21.44 8.76 4.24
N ILE A 160 -20.68 9.75 3.76
CA ILE A 160 -19.36 10.05 4.29
C ILE A 160 -19.52 10.46 5.76
N THR A 161 -18.75 9.83 6.66
CA THR A 161 -18.78 10.13 8.10
C THR A 161 -18.60 11.64 8.33
N PRO A 162 -19.42 12.27 9.18
CA PRO A 162 -19.21 13.67 9.56
C PRO A 162 -17.78 13.87 10.06
N HIS A 163 -17.12 14.91 9.55
CA HIS A 163 -15.75 15.23 9.90
C HIS A 163 -15.52 16.73 9.81
N ARG A 164 -14.42 17.18 10.41
CA ARG A 164 -13.94 18.55 10.30
C ARG A 164 -12.42 18.56 10.24
N TYR A 165 -11.85 19.53 9.55
CA TYR A 165 -10.41 19.74 9.57
C TYR A 165 -9.99 20.44 10.87
N MET A 166 -9.12 19.79 11.64
CA MET A 166 -8.38 20.45 12.73
C MET A 166 -7.24 21.32 12.17
N LEU A 167 -6.59 20.83 11.12
CA LEU A 167 -5.53 21.51 10.39
C LEU A 167 -5.66 21.18 8.89
N GLN A 168 -5.60 22.19 8.03
CA GLN A 168 -5.62 22.04 6.57
C GLN A 168 -4.59 22.96 5.93
N SER A 169 -3.38 22.44 5.72
CA SER A 169 -2.25 23.21 5.15
C SER A 169 -2.22 23.22 3.61
N GLY A 170 -2.95 22.32 2.96
CA GLY A 170 -2.94 22.13 1.51
C GLY A 170 -3.90 21.02 1.08
N ASN A 171 -3.73 20.54 -0.15
CA ASN A 171 -4.48 19.40 -0.68
C ASN A 171 -3.79 18.06 -0.37
N GLU A 172 -4.52 16.96 -0.59
CA GLU A 172 -4.09 15.58 -0.27
C GLU A 172 -2.89 15.08 -1.08
N LYS A 173 -2.49 15.81 -2.13
CA LYS A 173 -1.32 15.45 -2.95
C LYS A 173 -0.03 16.09 -2.46
N ALA A 174 -0.14 17.18 -1.70
CA ALA A 174 0.97 18.01 -1.25
C ALA A 174 1.25 17.88 0.25
N CYS A 175 0.31 17.33 1.02
CA CYS A 175 0.40 17.19 2.47
C CYS A 175 0.29 15.71 2.88
N ILE A 176 0.74 15.41 4.10
CA ILE A 176 0.47 14.11 4.73
C ILE A 176 -0.89 14.21 5.43
N ASP A 177 -1.87 13.44 4.96
CA ASP A 177 -3.18 13.38 5.60
C ASP A 177 -3.15 12.46 6.82
N VAL A 178 -3.55 13.00 7.97
CA VAL A 178 -3.69 12.26 9.24
C VAL A 178 -5.14 12.35 9.69
N ALA A 179 -5.78 11.19 9.82
CA ALA A 179 -7.15 11.09 10.30
C ALA A 179 -7.16 10.77 11.81
N ILE A 180 -7.98 11.50 12.57
CA ILE A 180 -8.30 11.22 13.97
C ILE A 180 -9.72 10.64 13.98
N LEU A 181 -9.89 9.47 14.57
CA LEU A 181 -11.16 8.74 14.56
C LEU A 181 -11.69 8.56 15.98
N ALA A 182 -12.99 8.77 16.16
CA ALA A 182 -13.66 8.57 17.43
C ALA A 182 -13.95 7.07 17.65
N GLU A 183 -13.52 6.53 18.78
CA GLU A 183 -13.86 5.17 19.24
C GLU A 183 -14.44 5.26 20.66
N GLY A 184 -15.62 4.68 20.88
CA GLY A 184 -16.31 4.74 22.18
C GLY A 184 -17.10 6.02 22.47
N TYR A 185 -17.36 6.87 21.46
CA TYR A 185 -18.17 8.10 21.59
C TYR A 185 -19.54 7.95 20.92
N THR A 186 -20.60 8.32 21.62
CA THR A 186 -21.95 8.42 21.04
C THR A 186 -22.12 9.74 20.26
N GLU A 187 -23.18 9.87 19.45
CA GLU A 187 -23.47 11.10 18.70
C GLU A 187 -23.57 12.35 19.60
N LYS A 188 -23.99 12.19 20.86
CA LYS A 188 -24.12 13.29 21.83
C LYS A 188 -22.78 13.75 22.42
N GLU A 189 -21.71 12.99 22.20
CA GLU A 189 -20.38 13.22 22.75
C GLU A 189 -19.40 13.76 21.70
N MET A 190 -19.88 14.07 20.48
CA MET A 190 -19.04 14.56 19.38
C MET A 190 -18.48 15.98 19.59
N ASP A 191 -18.98 16.73 20.58
CA ASP A 191 -18.35 17.98 21.02
C ASP A 191 -17.14 17.73 21.94
N VAL A 192 -17.09 16.56 22.60
CA VAL A 192 -15.98 16.14 23.48
C VAL A 192 -14.83 15.53 22.66
N PHE A 193 -15.17 14.78 21.62
CA PHE A 193 -14.24 14.28 20.62
C PHE A 193 -13.68 15.42 19.75
#